data_AF-A0AAV0DEE5-F1
#
_entry.id   AF-A0AAV0DEE5-F1
#
_cell.length_a   1.000
_cell.length_b   1.000
_cell.length_c   1.000
_cell.angle_alpha   90.00
_cell.angle_beta   90.00
_cell.angle_gamma   90.00
#
_symmetry.space_group_name_H-M   'P 1'
#
loop_
_entity.id
_entity.type
_entity.pdbx_description
1 polymer ?
#
loop_
_entity_poly.entity_id
_entity_poly.type
_entity_poly.pdbx_seq_one_letter_code
_entity_poly.pdbx_strand_id
1 'polypeptide(L)'
;MPNLKPPITTTAAAVAYRNSIMKALAPNSHFMPLMTLYLTDTTSPLEIKQARQSGVVYAVKLYPAGATTNSQDGVTDLFGKCMPVLEEMVEQDMPLLVHGEVTSPEVDVFDREKVFIEAVLGPLVQRLPQLKIVMEHVTTLDAVNFVESCREGYVAATITPQHLVLNRNSLFQGGLHPHNYCLPVLKREIHRQAIVSAVTSGS
;
A
#
# COMPACT_ATOMS: atom_id res chain seq x y z
N MET A 1 -4.31 4.04 7.86
CA MET A 1 -4.83 3.36 6.65
C MET A 1 -6.35 3.47 6.62
N PRO A 2 -6.99 3.43 5.44
CA PRO A 2 -8.38 3.89 5.26
C PRO A 2 -9.42 2.76 5.13
N ASN A 3 -9.06 1.51 5.40
CA ASN A 3 -9.88 0.31 5.19
C ASN A 3 -10.85 0.00 6.35
N LEU A 4 -11.52 1.04 6.88
CA LEU A 4 -12.62 0.90 7.84
C LEU A 4 -13.85 0.24 7.18
N LYS A 5 -14.91 0.00 7.98
CA LYS A 5 -16.24 -0.36 7.47
C LYS A 5 -17.25 0.72 7.86
N PRO A 6 -17.75 1.54 6.91
CA PRO A 6 -17.33 1.64 5.50
C PRO A 6 -15.89 2.21 5.34
N PRO A 7 -15.23 2.01 4.18
CA PRO A 7 -13.91 2.57 3.92
C PRO A 7 -13.95 4.10 3.86
N ILE A 8 -12.81 4.74 4.14
CA ILE A 8 -12.68 6.21 4.11
C ILE A 8 -12.40 6.64 2.67
N THR A 9 -13.46 6.94 1.92
CA THR A 9 -13.37 7.33 0.50
C THR A 9 -13.50 8.84 0.26
N THR A 10 -13.83 9.61 1.30
CA THR A 10 -14.01 11.07 1.19
C THR A 10 -13.19 11.84 2.22
N THR A 11 -12.83 13.06 1.85
CA THR A 11 -12.10 14.03 2.69
C THR A 11 -12.86 14.32 3.98
N ALA A 12 -14.19 14.46 3.89
CA ALA A 12 -15.03 14.68 5.07
C ALA A 12 -14.95 13.49 6.05
N ALA A 13 -14.98 12.25 5.55
CA ALA A 13 -14.81 11.06 6.37
C ALA A 13 -13.40 10.99 7.01
N ALA A 14 -12.36 11.35 6.25
CA ALA A 14 -10.99 11.38 6.75
C ALA A 14 -10.81 12.41 7.89
N VAL A 15 -11.40 13.60 7.74
CA VAL A 15 -11.39 14.65 8.77
C VAL A 15 -12.15 14.20 10.02
N ALA A 16 -13.34 13.60 9.86
CA ALA A 16 -14.12 13.09 10.98
C ALA A 16 -13.38 11.97 11.72
N TYR A 17 -12.72 11.07 10.99
CA TYR A 17 -11.94 9.99 11.60
C TYR A 17 -10.69 10.52 12.31
N ARG A 18 -9.98 11.49 11.72
CA ARG A 18 -8.88 12.18 12.38
C ARG A 18 -9.31 12.77 13.72
N ASN A 19 -10.42 13.49 13.74
CA ASN A 19 -10.94 14.09 14.98
C ASN A 19 -11.28 13.03 16.03
N SER A 20 -11.76 11.86 15.62
CA SER A 20 -12.02 10.74 16.51
C SER A 20 -10.73 10.15 17.08
N ILE A 21 -9.69 10.00 16.26
CA ILE A 21 -8.35 9.56 16.72
C ILE A 21 -7.80 10.56 17.74
N MET A 22 -7.83 11.86 17.43
CA MET A 22 -7.30 12.90 18.32
C MET A 22 -8.02 12.92 19.67
N LYS A 23 -9.33 12.69 19.72
CA LYS A 23 -10.12 12.59 20.96
C LYS A 23 -9.74 11.39 21.82
N ALA A 24 -9.20 10.32 21.23
CA ALA A 24 -8.79 9.12 21.95
C ALA A 24 -7.36 9.22 22.52
N LEU A 25 -6.61 10.29 22.20
CA LEU A 25 -5.25 10.45 22.68
C LEU A 25 -5.22 10.85 24.16
N ALA A 26 -4.18 10.39 24.85
CA ALA A 26 -3.88 10.86 26.19
C ALA A 26 -3.64 12.39 26.20
N PRO A 27 -3.97 13.08 27.30
CA PRO A 27 -3.59 14.48 27.48
C PRO A 27 -2.08 14.66 27.21
N ASN A 28 -1.72 15.70 26.47
CA ASN A 28 -0.34 16.03 26.07
C ASN A 28 0.34 15.08 25.07
N SER A 29 -0.42 14.23 24.36
CA SER A 29 0.15 13.46 23.26
C SER A 29 0.65 14.37 22.12
N HIS A 30 1.86 14.11 21.63
CA HIS A 30 2.42 14.73 20.43
C HIS A 30 2.11 13.95 19.14
N PHE A 31 1.28 12.91 19.22
CA PHE A 31 0.93 12.08 18.07
C PHE A 31 0.11 12.87 17.03
N MET A 32 0.55 12.81 15.77
CA MET A 32 -0.13 13.43 14.64
C MET A 32 -0.53 12.35 13.62
N PRO A 33 -1.83 11.99 13.52
CA PRO A 33 -2.29 11.06 12.50
C PRO A 33 -2.28 11.72 11.12
N LEU A 34 -1.59 11.08 10.18
CA LEU A 34 -1.62 11.42 8.75
C LEU A 34 -2.69 10.56 8.07
N MET A 35 -3.73 11.20 7.56
CA MET A 35 -4.88 10.47 7.02
C MET A 35 -4.63 10.08 5.56
N THR A 36 -5.31 9.02 5.13
CA THR A 36 -5.30 8.57 3.74
C THR A 36 -6.71 8.32 3.25
N LEU A 37 -6.90 8.34 1.94
CA LEU A 37 -8.16 7.90 1.31
C LEU A 37 -8.02 6.49 0.75
N TYR A 38 -9.13 5.76 0.74
CA TYR A 38 -9.27 4.47 0.09
C TYR A 38 -9.62 4.71 -1.38
N LEU A 39 -8.78 4.26 -2.32
CA LEU A 39 -9.04 4.37 -3.75
C LEU A 39 -10.14 3.40 -4.18
N THR A 40 -11.13 3.90 -4.91
CA THR A 40 -12.21 3.11 -5.51
C THR A 40 -12.36 3.46 -7.00
N ASP A 41 -13.05 2.60 -7.74
CA ASP A 41 -13.47 2.85 -9.13
C ASP A 41 -14.27 4.14 -9.34
N THR A 42 -14.87 4.69 -8.28
CA THR A 42 -15.73 5.88 -8.30
C THR A 42 -15.09 7.09 -7.64
N THR A 43 -13.83 6.97 -7.18
CA THR A 43 -13.09 8.11 -6.65
C THR A 43 -12.98 9.17 -7.75
N SER A 44 -13.24 10.43 -7.42
CA SER A 44 -13.19 11.51 -8.39
C SER A 44 -11.89 12.31 -8.28
N PRO A 45 -11.37 12.88 -9.38
CA PRO A 45 -10.26 13.83 -9.32
C PRO A 45 -10.55 15.02 -8.37
N LEU A 46 -11.81 15.47 -8.31
CA LEU A 46 -12.21 16.55 -7.40
C LEU A 46 -11.96 16.17 -5.93
N GLU A 47 -12.16 14.91 -5.56
CA GLU A 47 -11.88 14.42 -4.21
C GLU A 47 -10.40 14.54 -3.85
N ILE A 48 -9.48 14.33 -4.80
CA ILE A 48 -8.04 14.48 -4.61
C ILE A 48 -7.67 15.95 -4.33
N LYS A 49 -8.28 16.89 -5.07
CA LYS A 49 -8.11 18.34 -4.82
C LYS A 49 -8.58 18.72 -3.43
N GLN A 50 -9.78 18.27 -3.05
CA GLN A 50 -10.36 18.54 -1.73
C GLN A 50 -9.50 17.94 -0.62
N ALA A 51 -9.03 16.72 -0.81
CA ALA A 51 -8.16 16.02 0.12
C ALA A 51 -6.85 16.80 0.34
N ARG A 52 -6.21 17.28 -0.73
CA ARG A 52 -4.98 18.07 -0.63
C ARG A 52 -5.22 19.41 0.06
N GLN A 53 -6.27 20.12 -0.33
CA GLN A 53 -6.65 21.42 0.24
C GLN A 53 -7.00 21.32 1.74
N SER A 54 -7.50 20.17 2.20
CA SER A 54 -7.83 19.98 3.62
C SER A 54 -6.63 20.05 4.57
N GLY A 55 -5.41 19.80 4.09
CA GLY A 55 -4.21 19.66 4.91
C GLY A 55 -4.21 18.42 5.84
N VAL A 56 -5.22 17.56 5.74
CA VAL A 56 -5.43 16.39 6.61
C VAL A 56 -5.08 15.08 5.93
N VAL A 57 -5.33 14.98 4.61
CA VAL A 57 -5.05 13.79 3.80
C VAL A 57 -3.69 13.93 3.12
N TYR A 58 -2.86 12.90 3.26
CA TYR A 58 -1.48 12.89 2.77
C TYR A 58 -1.22 11.88 1.66
N ALA A 59 -2.09 10.90 1.46
CA ALA A 59 -1.93 9.89 0.41
C ALA A 59 -3.26 9.21 0.07
N VAL A 60 -3.29 8.49 -1.04
CA VAL A 60 -4.37 7.58 -1.40
C VAL A 60 -3.85 6.15 -1.40
N LYS A 61 -4.58 5.22 -0.78
CA LYS A 61 -4.23 3.81 -0.70
C LYS A 61 -5.02 3.00 -1.72
N LEU A 62 -4.30 2.36 -2.63
CA LEU A 62 -4.81 1.33 -3.54
C LEU A 62 -4.83 -0.03 -2.83
N TYR A 63 -6.01 -0.63 -2.83
CA TYR A 63 -6.22 -2.05 -2.56
C TYR A 63 -6.81 -2.69 -3.82
N PRO A 64 -6.13 -3.66 -4.46
CA PRO A 64 -6.76 -4.49 -5.47
C PRO A 64 -7.98 -5.19 -4.86
N ALA A 65 -9.10 -5.23 -5.60
CA ALA A 65 -10.35 -5.77 -5.08
C ALA A 65 -10.17 -7.21 -4.58
N GLY A 66 -10.46 -7.44 -3.29
CA GLY A 66 -10.35 -8.75 -2.63
C GLY A 66 -8.94 -9.15 -2.16
N ALA A 67 -7.94 -8.28 -2.22
CA ALA A 67 -6.55 -8.62 -1.88
C ALA A 67 -6.31 -8.87 -0.39
N THR A 68 -7.04 -8.16 0.47
CA THR A 68 -6.82 -8.18 1.92
C THR A 68 -8.09 -7.82 2.71
N THR A 69 -8.00 -7.72 4.04
CA THR A 69 -9.12 -7.37 4.92
C THR A 69 -9.80 -6.05 4.50
N ASN A 70 -11.12 -6.12 4.30
CA ASN A 70 -12.00 -5.01 3.89
C ASN A 70 -11.67 -4.40 2.52
N SER A 71 -11.13 -5.20 1.60
CA SER A 71 -10.79 -4.75 0.24
C SER A 71 -11.86 -5.03 -0.83
N GLN A 72 -13.08 -5.37 -0.43
CA GLN A 72 -14.16 -5.73 -1.37
C GLN A 72 -14.57 -4.56 -2.27
N ASP A 73 -14.50 -3.34 -1.75
CA ASP A 73 -14.80 -2.11 -2.47
C ASP A 73 -13.55 -1.54 -3.19
N GLY A 74 -12.51 -2.36 -3.36
CA GLY A 74 -11.25 -2.02 -4.03
C GLY A 74 -11.38 -1.75 -5.52
N VAL A 75 -10.25 -1.40 -6.13
CA VAL A 75 -10.17 -1.07 -7.57
C VAL A 75 -10.30 -2.34 -8.41
N THR A 76 -11.14 -2.28 -9.45
CA THR A 76 -11.29 -3.38 -10.43
C THR A 76 -10.53 -3.13 -11.73
N ASP A 77 -10.38 -1.86 -12.12
CA ASP A 77 -9.67 -1.46 -13.33
C ASP A 77 -8.88 -0.17 -13.07
N LEU A 78 -7.60 -0.34 -12.74
CA LEU A 78 -6.71 0.77 -12.42
C LEU A 78 -6.45 1.67 -13.64
N PHE A 79 -6.30 1.07 -14.82
CA PHE A 79 -5.88 1.80 -16.02
C PHE A 79 -7.05 2.45 -16.77
N GLY A 80 -8.26 1.90 -16.67
CA GLY A 80 -9.45 2.49 -17.29
C GLY A 80 -10.21 3.44 -16.36
N LYS A 81 -10.49 3.02 -15.12
CA LYS A 81 -11.37 3.79 -14.23
C LYS A 81 -10.64 4.77 -13.32
N CYS A 82 -9.43 4.42 -12.88
CA CYS A 82 -8.71 5.24 -11.91
C CYS A 82 -7.71 6.21 -12.54
N MET A 83 -7.42 6.10 -13.85
CA MET A 83 -6.40 6.94 -14.50
C MET A 83 -6.61 8.45 -14.29
N PRO A 84 -7.82 9.02 -14.43
CA PRO A 84 -8.03 10.45 -14.17
C PRO A 84 -7.71 10.86 -12.73
N VAL A 85 -7.94 9.97 -11.76
CA VAL A 85 -7.61 10.22 -10.35
C VAL A 85 -6.11 10.17 -10.13
N LEU A 86 -5.42 9.21 -10.77
CA LEU A 86 -3.97 9.08 -10.68
C LEU A 86 -3.24 10.26 -11.33
N GLU A 87 -3.74 10.77 -12.45
CA GLU A 87 -3.25 12.00 -13.08
C GLU A 87 -3.42 13.20 -12.15
N GLU A 88 -4.59 13.35 -11.51
CA GLU A 88 -4.79 14.43 -10.55
C GLU A 88 -3.90 14.29 -9.30
N MET A 89 -3.60 13.07 -8.86
CA MET A 89 -2.64 12.83 -7.79
C MET A 89 -1.24 13.34 -8.15
N VAL A 90 -0.83 13.25 -9.42
CA VAL A 90 0.43 13.86 -9.90
C VAL A 90 0.37 15.37 -9.74
N GLU A 91 -0.69 16.02 -10.22
CA GLU A 91 -0.86 17.49 -10.15
C GLU A 91 -0.86 18.01 -8.70
N GLN A 92 -1.41 17.24 -7.75
CA GLN A 92 -1.47 17.60 -6.33
C GLN A 92 -0.23 17.19 -5.52
N ASP A 93 0.76 16.54 -6.15
CA ASP A 93 1.89 15.89 -5.49
C ASP A 93 1.45 14.95 -4.36
N MET A 94 0.38 14.18 -4.61
CA MET A 94 -0.21 13.26 -3.65
C MET A 94 0.28 11.82 -3.94
N PRO A 95 1.02 11.18 -3.01
CA PRO A 95 1.54 9.85 -3.24
C PRO A 95 0.45 8.77 -3.26
N LEU A 96 0.65 7.77 -4.10
CA LEU A 96 -0.11 6.52 -4.13
C LEU A 96 0.57 5.47 -3.26
N LEU A 97 -0.14 4.97 -2.27
CA LEU A 97 0.30 3.81 -1.47
C LEU A 97 -0.32 2.57 -2.10
N VAL A 98 0.45 1.51 -2.33
CA VAL A 98 -0.07 0.29 -3.01
C VAL A 98 0.04 -0.95 -2.13
N HIS A 99 -1.07 -1.67 -1.96
CA HIS A 99 -1.03 -3.08 -1.55
C HIS A 99 -0.70 -3.91 -2.79
N GLY A 100 0.56 -4.28 -2.95
CA GLY A 100 1.05 -4.85 -4.22
C GLY A 100 0.82 -6.35 -4.37
N GLU A 101 -0.43 -6.81 -4.41
CA GLU A 101 -0.76 -8.23 -4.71
C GLU A 101 -1.91 -8.31 -5.71
N VAL A 102 -1.78 -9.18 -6.71
CA VAL A 102 -2.96 -9.59 -7.51
C VAL A 102 -3.85 -10.53 -6.70
N THR A 103 -5.13 -10.61 -7.07
CA THR A 103 -6.14 -11.37 -6.33
C THR A 103 -6.70 -12.56 -7.11
N SER A 104 -6.17 -12.79 -8.33
CA SER A 104 -6.58 -13.90 -9.18
C SER A 104 -6.45 -15.24 -8.43
N PRO A 105 -7.49 -16.10 -8.47
CA PRO A 105 -7.43 -17.42 -7.86
C PRO A 105 -6.45 -18.37 -8.57
N GLU A 106 -6.02 -18.03 -9.78
CA GLU A 106 -5.05 -18.81 -10.57
C GLU A 106 -3.60 -18.56 -10.16
N VAL A 107 -3.34 -17.50 -9.39
CA VAL A 107 -2.00 -17.11 -8.93
C VAL A 107 -1.78 -17.57 -7.50
N ASP A 108 -0.76 -18.38 -7.30
CA ASP A 108 -0.34 -18.85 -5.98
C ASP A 108 -0.05 -17.66 -5.05
N VAL A 109 -0.47 -17.77 -3.78
CA VAL A 109 -0.35 -16.69 -2.79
C VAL A 109 1.09 -16.20 -2.58
N PHE A 110 2.09 -17.06 -2.80
CA PHE A 110 3.50 -16.69 -2.70
C PHE A 110 4.00 -15.89 -3.92
N ASP A 111 3.30 -15.95 -5.06
CA ASP A 111 3.68 -15.31 -6.33
C ASP A 111 2.92 -14.01 -6.61
N ARG A 112 1.83 -13.74 -5.86
CA ARG A 112 0.95 -12.58 -6.08
C ARG A 112 1.65 -11.22 -6.10
N GLU A 113 2.67 -11.04 -5.27
CA GLU A 113 3.43 -9.79 -5.20
C GLU A 113 4.27 -9.57 -6.47
N LYS A 114 4.95 -10.62 -6.93
CA LYS A 114 5.72 -10.59 -8.18
C LYS A 114 4.82 -10.31 -9.38
N VAL A 115 3.71 -11.03 -9.49
CA VAL A 115 2.76 -10.84 -10.60
C VAL A 115 2.18 -9.43 -10.58
N PHE A 116 1.94 -8.83 -9.39
CA PHE A 116 1.50 -7.43 -9.31
C PHE A 116 2.55 -6.46 -9.85
N ILE A 117 3.83 -6.68 -9.56
CA ILE A 117 4.92 -5.86 -10.11
C ILE A 117 4.90 -5.91 -11.64
N GLU A 118 4.84 -7.12 -12.20
CA GLU A 118 4.91 -7.34 -13.65
C GLU A 118 3.66 -6.82 -14.38
N ALA A 119 2.47 -7.09 -13.85
CA ALA A 119 1.20 -6.83 -14.53
C ALA A 119 0.63 -5.43 -14.26
N VAL A 120 0.98 -4.80 -13.12
CA VAL A 120 0.33 -3.57 -12.66
C VAL A 120 1.35 -2.47 -12.38
N LEU A 121 2.27 -2.68 -11.43
CA LEU A 121 3.11 -1.60 -10.92
C LEU A 121 4.13 -1.11 -11.94
N GLY A 122 4.81 -2.03 -12.64
CA GLY A 122 5.74 -1.69 -13.72
C GLY A 122 5.07 -0.88 -14.84
N PRO A 123 3.95 -1.35 -15.41
CA PRO A 123 3.20 -0.57 -16.40
C PRO A 123 2.68 0.78 -15.87
N LEU A 124 2.29 0.87 -14.59
CA LEU A 124 1.88 2.13 -13.98
C LEU A 124 3.03 3.14 -13.92
N VAL A 125 4.20 2.73 -13.44
CA VAL A 125 5.40 3.58 -13.36
C VAL A 125 5.81 4.07 -14.76
N GLN A 126 5.68 3.23 -15.78
CA GLN A 126 5.96 3.64 -17.17
C GLN A 126 4.97 4.66 -17.71
N ARG A 127 3.68 4.53 -17.39
CA ARG A 127 2.62 5.44 -17.88
C ARG A 127 2.60 6.77 -17.14
N LEU A 128 2.83 6.76 -15.83
CA LEU A 128 2.83 7.94 -14.97
C LEU A 128 4.16 8.06 -14.22
N PRO A 129 5.27 8.37 -14.91
CA PRO A 129 6.61 8.42 -14.29
C PRO A 129 6.78 9.55 -13.28
N GLN A 130 5.80 10.47 -13.20
CA GLN A 130 5.77 11.56 -12.21
C GLN A 130 4.99 11.21 -10.94
N LEU A 131 4.22 10.12 -10.95
CA LEU A 131 3.45 9.71 -9.78
C LEU A 131 4.38 9.12 -8.73
N LYS A 132 4.38 9.70 -7.52
CA LYS A 132 5.08 9.13 -6.37
C LYS A 132 4.32 7.93 -5.85
N ILE A 133 5.00 6.80 -5.73
CA ILE A 133 4.41 5.52 -5.31
C ILE A 133 5.19 4.95 -4.12
N VAL A 134 4.46 4.44 -3.14
CA VAL A 134 5.01 3.63 -2.06
C VAL A 134 4.46 2.21 -2.19
N MET A 135 5.32 1.25 -2.49
CA MET A 135 5.00 -0.16 -2.41
C MET A 135 5.00 -0.59 -0.94
N GLU A 136 3.80 -0.74 -0.38
CA GLU A 136 3.66 -1.01 1.05
C GLU A 136 4.12 -2.43 1.37
N HIS A 137 4.71 -2.59 2.56
CA HIS A 137 5.00 -3.86 3.23
C HIS A 137 5.53 -4.96 2.29
N VAL A 138 6.59 -4.64 1.53
CA VAL A 138 7.19 -5.56 0.55
C VAL A 138 7.70 -6.83 1.20
N THR A 139 7.57 -7.96 0.50
CA THR A 139 7.86 -9.29 1.05
C THR A 139 8.81 -10.13 0.21
N THR A 140 9.17 -9.68 -0.99
CA THR A 140 9.97 -10.43 -1.97
C THR A 140 11.28 -9.72 -2.35
N LEU A 141 12.23 -10.53 -2.83
CA LEU A 141 13.45 -10.07 -3.50
C LEU A 141 13.07 -9.34 -4.81
N ASP A 142 12.04 -9.83 -5.51
CA ASP A 142 11.54 -9.20 -6.73
C ASP A 142 11.08 -7.75 -6.46
N ALA A 143 10.39 -7.49 -5.34
CA ALA A 143 9.99 -6.14 -4.94
C ALA A 143 11.18 -5.24 -4.58
N VAL A 144 12.17 -5.77 -3.86
CA VAL A 144 13.42 -5.03 -3.55
C VAL A 144 14.10 -4.61 -4.85
N ASN A 145 14.37 -5.56 -5.75
CA ASN A 145 15.01 -5.30 -7.04
C ASN A 145 14.21 -4.30 -7.88
N PHE A 146 12.88 -4.41 -7.87
CA PHE A 146 12.02 -3.49 -8.61
C PHE A 146 12.16 -2.05 -8.10
N VAL A 147 12.07 -1.84 -6.78
CA VAL A 147 12.21 -0.50 -6.18
C VAL A 147 13.59 0.09 -6.47
N GLU A 148 14.66 -0.70 -6.31
CA GLU A 148 16.03 -0.27 -6.62
C GLU A 148 16.26 0.05 -8.11
N SER A 149 15.51 -0.59 -9.00
CA SER A 149 15.57 -0.30 -10.44
C SER A 149 14.82 0.97 -10.86
N CYS A 150 13.96 1.51 -9.99
CA CYS A 150 13.15 2.69 -10.29
C CYS A 150 13.95 3.99 -10.13
N ARG A 151 13.44 5.06 -10.75
CA ARG A 151 14.01 6.40 -10.59
C ARG A 151 13.93 6.84 -9.12
N GLU A 152 15.06 7.32 -8.60
CA GLU A 152 15.19 7.84 -7.24
C GLU A 152 14.12 8.88 -6.92
N GLY A 153 13.48 8.74 -5.75
CA GLY A 153 12.47 9.67 -5.24
C GLY A 153 11.04 9.47 -5.75
N TYR A 154 10.80 8.55 -6.69
CA TYR A 154 9.45 8.31 -7.24
C TYR A 154 8.83 6.99 -6.81
N VAL A 155 9.63 5.96 -6.59
CA VAL A 155 9.16 4.69 -6.04
C VAL A 155 9.92 4.40 -4.76
N ALA A 156 9.19 4.19 -3.68
CA ALA A 156 9.72 3.78 -2.39
C ALA A 156 9.00 2.52 -1.90
N ALA A 157 9.48 1.92 -0.81
CA ALA A 157 8.80 0.82 -0.16
C ALA A 157 8.77 0.99 1.37
N THR A 158 7.77 0.39 2.00
CA THR A 158 7.77 0.17 3.44
C THR A 158 8.01 -1.30 3.75
N ILE A 159 8.63 -1.57 4.88
CA ILE A 159 8.98 -2.92 5.34
C ILE A 159 8.48 -3.07 6.77
N THR A 160 7.88 -4.22 7.08
CA THR A 160 7.32 -4.46 8.42
C THR A 160 8.28 -5.25 9.31
N PRO A 161 8.17 -5.13 10.65
CA PRO A 161 9.02 -5.90 11.57
C PRO A 161 8.94 -7.41 11.36
N GLN A 162 7.74 -7.96 11.13
CA GLN A 162 7.56 -9.39 10.93
C GLN A 162 8.23 -9.90 9.64
N HIS A 163 8.26 -9.12 8.56
CA HIS A 163 8.94 -9.50 7.32
C HIS A 163 10.47 -9.36 7.40
N LEU A 164 11.00 -8.65 8.40
CA LEU A 164 12.43 -8.63 8.70
C LEU A 164 12.88 -9.87 9.47
N VAL A 165 12.05 -10.33 10.42
CA VAL A 165 12.45 -11.36 11.40
C VAL A 165 11.94 -12.76 11.07
N LEU A 166 10.86 -12.89 10.28
CA LEU A 166 10.24 -14.18 9.97
C LEU A 166 10.34 -14.52 8.48
N ASN A 167 10.42 -15.81 8.19
CA ASN A 167 10.15 -16.37 6.86
C ASN A 167 8.99 -17.36 6.97
N ARG A 168 8.53 -17.90 5.84
CA ARG A 168 7.33 -18.75 5.79
C ARG A 168 7.43 -20.03 6.62
N ASN A 169 8.62 -20.50 6.98
CA ASN A 169 8.74 -21.65 7.88
C ASN A 169 8.15 -21.33 9.25
N SER A 170 8.21 -20.07 9.69
CA SER A 170 7.60 -19.60 10.95
C SER A 170 6.07 -19.76 10.97
N LEU A 171 5.40 -19.96 9.83
CA LEU A 171 3.97 -20.30 9.78
C LEU A 171 3.70 -21.75 10.17
N PHE A 172 4.67 -22.66 9.98
CA PHE A 172 4.46 -24.11 10.03
C PHE A 172 5.40 -24.85 11.00
N GLN A 173 6.36 -24.15 11.62
CA GLN A 173 7.37 -24.75 12.49
C GLN A 173 6.75 -25.37 13.74
N GLY A 174 6.70 -26.70 13.80
CA GLY A 174 6.11 -27.43 14.93
C GLY A 174 4.57 -27.35 14.99
N GLY A 175 3.93 -26.89 13.90
CA GLY A 175 2.48 -26.69 13.83
C GLY A 175 2.11 -25.40 13.10
N LEU A 176 0.81 -25.21 12.84
CA LEU A 176 0.30 -23.97 12.25
C LEU A 176 0.31 -22.84 13.29
N HIS A 177 1.00 -21.74 12.99
CA HIS A 177 1.06 -20.53 13.83
C HIS A 177 0.26 -19.39 13.19
N PRO A 178 -1.06 -19.31 13.43
CA PRO A 178 -1.93 -18.33 12.75
C PRO A 178 -1.60 -16.88 13.12
N HIS A 179 -0.98 -16.61 14.26
CA HIS A 179 -0.55 -15.26 14.64
C HIS A 179 0.57 -14.70 13.75
N ASN A 180 1.28 -15.57 13.03
CA ASN A 180 2.31 -15.18 12.06
C ASN A 180 1.71 -14.92 10.66
N TYR A 181 0.42 -15.20 10.46
CA TYR A 181 -0.25 -14.99 9.17
C TYR A 181 -0.61 -13.52 8.97
N CYS A 182 -0.07 -12.93 7.90
CA CYS A 182 -0.41 -11.60 7.41
C CYS A 182 -0.46 -11.61 5.87
N LEU A 183 -0.92 -10.49 5.30
CA LEU A 183 -0.88 -10.26 3.85
C LEU A 183 -0.04 -9.00 3.55
N PRO A 184 0.89 -9.06 2.58
CA PRO A 184 1.30 -10.25 1.83
C PRO A 184 1.91 -11.33 2.74
N VAL A 185 1.81 -12.60 2.35
CA VAL A 185 2.22 -13.74 3.20
C VAL A 185 3.74 -13.77 3.40
N LEU A 186 4.22 -14.24 4.56
CA LEU A 186 5.63 -14.54 4.78
C LEU A 186 6.19 -15.40 3.63
N LYS A 187 7.38 -15.06 3.12
CA LYS A 187 7.99 -15.70 1.94
C LYS A 187 9.18 -16.60 2.32
N ARG A 188 9.82 -17.23 1.34
CA ARG A 188 11.05 -18.03 1.55
C ARG A 188 12.18 -17.18 2.13
N GLU A 189 13.16 -17.82 2.78
CA GLU A 189 14.28 -17.16 3.45
C GLU A 189 15.09 -16.23 2.52
N ILE A 190 15.24 -16.58 1.24
CA ILE A 190 15.92 -15.73 0.25
C ILE A 190 15.30 -14.33 0.16
N HIS A 191 13.98 -14.22 0.33
CA HIS A 191 13.28 -12.94 0.25
C HIS A 191 13.44 -12.13 1.54
N ARG A 192 13.38 -12.80 2.70
CA ARG A 192 13.65 -12.16 4.00
C ARG A 192 15.07 -11.59 4.04
N GLN A 193 16.05 -12.34 3.54
CA GLN A 193 17.44 -11.88 3.46
C GLN A 193 17.60 -10.67 2.54
N ALA A 194 16.92 -10.65 1.39
CA ALA A 194 16.92 -9.49 0.49
C ALA A 194 16.36 -8.24 1.18
N ILE A 195 15.24 -8.36 1.90
CA ILE A 195 14.63 -7.27 2.67
C ILE A 195 15.58 -6.76 3.75
N VAL A 196 16.22 -7.65 4.52
CA VAL A 196 17.21 -7.24 5.53
C VAL A 196 18.40 -6.52 4.90
N SER A 197 18.89 -7.01 3.77
CA SER A 197 19.97 -6.37 3.03
C SER A 197 19.58 -4.96 2.60
N ALA A 198 18.37 -4.79 2.03
CA ALA A 198 17.86 -3.49 1.61
C ALA A 198 17.73 -2.49 2.77
N VAL A 199 17.21 -2.92 3.93
CA VAL A 199 17.06 -2.03 5.11
C VAL A 199 18.41 -1.63 5.71
N THR A 200 19.42 -2.49 5.59
CA THR A 200 20.75 -2.26 6.20
C THR A 200 21.77 -1.63 5.27
N SER A 201 21.45 -1.43 3.98
CA SER A 201 22.35 -0.75 3.02
C SER A 201 22.44 0.75 3.25
N GLY A 202 21.43 1.36 3.89
CA GLY A 202 21.32 2.81 4.08
C GLY A 202 20.97 3.58 2.79
N SER A 203 20.48 2.86 1.77
CA SER A 203 19.94 3.40 0.52
C SER A 203 18.55 3.99 0.69
#